data_AF-A0A9E0U0W2-F1
#
_entry.id   AF-A0A9E0U0W2-F1
#
_cell.length_a   1.000
_cell.length_b   1.000
_cell.length_c   1.000
_cell.angle_alpha   90.00
_cell.angle_beta   90.00
_cell.angle_gamma   90.00
#
_symmetry.space_group_name_H-M   'P 1'
#
loop_
_entity.id
_entity.type
_entity.pdbx_description
1 polymer ?
#
loop_
_entity_poly.entity_id
_entity_poly.type
_entity_poly.pdbx_seq_one_letter_code
_entity_poly.pdbx_strand_id
1 'polypeptide(L)'
;MRTALYLAFALIAGLQLSAASAQVYQWKDSSGRTIISDTPPPANTKGSRAVATSPAPAAAAEGAASAPKTTAEKDMEFKKRQQEARQKAEKDAKEQAAAADRKDNCERARQHLAAMESGERLVTRDEKGERHFLDDGQRQQEMERARKIITESCK
;
A
#
# COMPACT_ATOMS: atom_id res chain seq x y z
N MET A 1 -71.56 16.64 -41.87
CA MET A 1 -70.35 17.38 -42.34
C MET A 1 -69.37 17.74 -41.22
N ARG A 2 -69.79 17.91 -39.95
CA ARG A 2 -68.86 18.24 -38.85
C ARG A 2 -68.04 17.06 -38.32
N THR A 3 -68.57 15.84 -38.31
CA THR A 3 -67.85 14.64 -37.84
C THR A 3 -66.75 14.15 -38.78
N ALA A 4 -66.89 14.39 -40.09
CA ALA A 4 -65.84 14.12 -41.08
C ALA A 4 -64.65 15.10 -40.97
N LEU A 5 -64.90 16.33 -40.51
CA LEU A 5 -63.86 17.32 -40.25
C LEU A 5 -63.02 16.95 -39.01
N TYR A 6 -63.61 16.33 -37.98
CA TYR A 6 -62.85 15.89 -36.80
C TYR A 6 -62.01 14.63 -37.06
N LEU A 7 -62.45 13.71 -37.91
CA LEU A 7 -61.66 12.56 -38.33
C LEU A 7 -60.48 12.95 -39.24
N ALA A 8 -60.65 13.98 -40.07
CA ALA A 8 -59.55 14.54 -40.87
C ALA A 8 -58.52 15.30 -40.00
N PHE A 9 -58.95 15.96 -38.93
CA PHE A 9 -58.04 16.69 -38.03
C PHE A 9 -57.27 15.76 -37.07
N ALA A 10 -57.84 14.61 -36.71
CA ALA A 10 -57.16 13.61 -35.88
C ALA A 10 -56.08 12.81 -36.63
N LEU A 11 -56.12 12.76 -37.97
CA LEU A 11 -55.14 12.03 -38.78
C LEU A 11 -53.88 12.86 -39.13
N ILE A 12 -53.93 14.19 -38.95
CA ILE A 12 -52.83 15.11 -39.30
C ILE A 12 -51.87 15.37 -38.11
N ALA A 13 -52.26 15.01 -36.89
CA ALA A 13 -51.45 15.23 -35.67
C ALA A 13 -50.40 14.12 -35.39
N GLY A 14 -50.24 13.14 -36.30
CA GLY A 14 -49.48 11.92 -36.05
C GLY A 14 -48.06 11.85 -36.62
N LEU A 15 -47.49 12.90 -37.21
CA LEU A 15 -46.22 12.76 -37.95
C LEU A 15 -45.28 13.98 -37.87
N GLN A 16 -44.71 14.22 -36.68
CA GLN A 16 -43.48 15.01 -36.54
C GLN A 16 -42.57 14.33 -35.50
N LEU A 17 -42.06 13.15 -35.86
CA LEU A 17 -40.90 12.58 -35.17
C LEU A 17 -39.66 13.05 -35.96
N SER A 18 -39.15 14.22 -35.61
CA SER A 18 -37.86 14.70 -36.13
C SER A 18 -36.78 13.72 -35.66
N ALA A 19 -36.22 12.95 -36.59
CA ALA A 19 -35.04 12.15 -36.33
C ALA A 19 -33.87 13.10 -36.06
N ALA A 20 -33.53 13.32 -34.79
CA ALA A 20 -32.30 13.98 -34.41
C ALA A 20 -31.13 13.05 -34.77
N SER A 21 -30.42 13.35 -35.85
CA SER A 21 -29.17 12.67 -36.17
C SER A 21 -28.07 13.21 -35.26
N ALA A 22 -27.83 12.56 -34.12
CA ALA A 22 -26.64 12.81 -33.32
C ALA A 22 -25.43 12.21 -34.06
N GLN A 23 -24.53 13.06 -34.55
CA GLN A 23 -23.26 12.64 -35.13
C GLN A 23 -22.16 12.83 -34.09
N VAL A 24 -21.50 11.73 -33.71
CA VAL A 24 -20.32 11.77 -32.85
C VAL A 24 -19.08 11.88 -33.73
N TYR A 25 -18.25 12.89 -33.47
CA TYR A 25 -17.00 13.13 -34.18
C TYR A 25 -15.82 12.59 -33.39
N GLN A 26 -14.86 12.00 -34.10
CA GLN A 26 -13.58 11.59 -33.54
C GLN A 26 -12.44 12.20 -34.37
N TRP A 27 -11.50 12.86 -33.70
CA TRP A 27 -10.31 13.43 -34.33
C TRP A 27 -9.10 13.35 -33.39
N LYS A 28 -7.90 13.62 -33.92
CA LYS A 28 -6.67 13.78 -33.13
C LYS A 28 -6.34 15.25 -32.92
N ASP A 29 -6.03 15.64 -31.69
CA ASP A 29 -5.51 16.97 -31.38
C ASP A 29 -4.03 17.13 -31.75
N SER A 30 -3.48 18.34 -31.60
CA SER A 30 -2.07 18.65 -31.88
C SER A 30 -1.08 17.87 -31.02
N SER A 31 -1.54 17.28 -29.91
CA SER A 31 -0.75 16.45 -29.00
C SER A 31 -0.90 14.95 -29.31
N GLY A 32 -1.61 14.59 -30.39
CA GLY A 32 -1.83 13.21 -30.81
C GLY A 32 -2.88 12.45 -30.00
N ARG A 33 -3.61 13.12 -29.10
CA ARG A 33 -4.67 12.52 -28.29
C ARG A 33 -5.96 12.43 -29.11
N THR A 34 -6.65 11.31 -28.98
CA THR A 34 -7.95 11.10 -29.60
C THR A 34 -9.04 11.81 -28.78
N ILE A 35 -9.76 12.74 -29.42
CA ILE A 35 -10.90 13.46 -28.84
C ILE A 35 -12.18 12.92 -29.49
N ILE A 36 -13.18 12.64 -28.66
CA ILE A 36 -14.53 12.25 -29.07
C ILE A 36 -15.47 13.36 -28.60
N SER A 37 -16.22 13.98 -29.52
CA SER A 37 -17.15 15.08 -29.20
C SER A 37 -18.42 15.00 -30.04
N ASP A 38 -19.51 15.51 -29.47
CA ASP A 38 -20.78 15.75 -30.18
C ASP A 38 -20.75 17.05 -31.01
N THR A 39 -19.67 17.84 -30.91
CA THR A 39 -19.44 19.06 -31.69
C THR A 39 -18.42 18.83 -32.82
N PRO A 40 -18.60 19.43 -34.01
CA PRO A 40 -17.69 19.25 -35.13
C PRO A 40 -16.27 19.76 -34.80
N PRO A 41 -15.22 19.10 -35.32
CA PRO A 41 -13.85 19.50 -35.04
C PRO A 41 -13.48 20.84 -35.71
N PRO A 42 -12.55 21.61 -35.12
CA PRO A 42 -12.05 22.84 -35.74
C PRO A 42 -11.33 22.53 -37.07
N ALA A 43 -11.45 23.44 -38.04
CA ALA A 43 -11.05 23.25 -39.44
C ALA A 43 -9.58 22.84 -39.70
N ASN A 44 -8.73 22.89 -38.68
CA ASN A 44 -7.30 22.57 -38.78
C ASN A 44 -6.93 21.16 -38.28
N THR A 45 -7.92 20.29 -37.99
CA THR A 45 -7.66 18.91 -37.56
C THR A 45 -7.58 17.97 -38.77
N LYS A 46 -6.45 17.30 -38.95
CA LYS A 46 -6.30 16.26 -39.98
C LYS A 46 -7.10 15.01 -39.61
N GLY A 47 -7.93 14.50 -40.52
CA GLY A 47 -8.59 13.19 -40.39
C GLY A 47 -9.88 13.17 -39.57
N SER A 48 -10.76 14.17 -39.74
CA SER A 48 -12.14 14.10 -39.23
C SER A 48 -12.92 12.98 -39.93
N ARG A 49 -13.41 12.00 -39.16
CA ARG A 49 -14.35 10.98 -39.66
C ARG A 49 -15.57 10.98 -38.75
N ALA A 50 -16.75 11.03 -39.36
CA ALA A 50 -18.00 10.74 -38.64
C ALA A 50 -17.94 9.28 -38.16
N VAL A 51 -18.08 9.06 -36.84
CA VAL A 51 -18.10 7.71 -36.29
C VAL A 51 -19.45 7.09 -36.62
N ALA A 52 -19.48 6.22 -37.62
CA ALA A 52 -20.65 5.39 -37.85
C ALA A 52 -20.78 4.40 -36.69
N THR A 53 -21.89 4.44 -35.96
CA THR A 53 -22.23 3.49 -34.90
C THR A 53 -22.58 2.14 -35.52
N SER A 54 -21.57 1.39 -35.94
CA SER A 54 -21.63 -0.06 -36.13
C SER A 54 -20.41 -0.65 -35.44
N PRO A 55 -20.57 -1.65 -34.54
CA PRO A 55 -19.44 -2.25 -33.86
C PRO A 55 -18.68 -3.11 -34.88
N ALA A 56 -17.63 -2.55 -35.47
CA ALA A 56 -16.65 -3.32 -36.21
C ALA A 56 -15.59 -3.86 -35.22
N PRO A 57 -15.19 -5.14 -35.32
CA PRO A 57 -14.18 -5.70 -34.43
C PRO A 57 -12.86 -4.98 -34.64
N ALA A 58 -12.26 -4.52 -33.54
CA ALA A 58 -11.02 -3.77 -33.54
C ALA A 58 -9.89 -4.63 -34.15
N ALA A 59 -9.45 -4.25 -35.35
CA ALA A 59 -8.21 -4.73 -35.91
C ALA A 59 -7.05 -4.23 -35.04
N ALA A 60 -6.23 -5.17 -34.61
CA ALA A 60 -5.07 -4.98 -33.75
C ALA A 60 -4.13 -3.90 -34.32
N ALA A 61 -3.83 -2.89 -33.50
CA ALA A 61 -2.64 -2.07 -33.67
C ALA A 61 -1.54 -2.65 -32.79
N GLU A 62 -0.55 -3.26 -33.44
CA GLU A 62 0.71 -3.65 -32.82
C GLU A 62 1.39 -2.41 -32.23
N GLY A 63 1.41 -2.36 -30.91
CA GLY A 63 2.30 -1.54 -30.13
C GLY A 63 2.69 -2.37 -28.92
N ALA A 64 3.97 -2.70 -28.80
CA ALA A 64 4.54 -3.37 -27.64
C ALA A 64 4.41 -2.48 -26.39
N ALA A 65 3.20 -2.40 -25.86
CA ALA A 65 2.90 -1.97 -24.51
C ALA A 65 2.41 -3.23 -23.81
N SER A 66 3.07 -3.58 -22.71
CA SER A 66 2.73 -4.72 -21.85
C SER A 66 1.21 -4.83 -21.72
N ALA A 67 0.64 -5.97 -22.10
CA ALA A 67 -0.77 -6.22 -21.93
C ALA A 67 -1.20 -5.83 -20.50
N PRO A 68 -2.37 -5.21 -20.31
CA PRO A 68 -2.82 -4.82 -18.98
C PRO A 68 -2.82 -6.05 -18.07
N LYS A 69 -2.07 -6.00 -16.96
CA LYS A 69 -1.97 -7.10 -16.00
C LYS A 69 -3.36 -7.62 -15.68
N THR A 70 -3.53 -8.93 -15.79
CA THR A 70 -4.73 -9.65 -15.39
C THR A 70 -5.02 -9.39 -13.91
N THR A 71 -6.28 -9.57 -13.51
CA THR A 71 -6.68 -9.47 -12.10
C THR A 71 -5.88 -10.44 -11.22
N ALA A 72 -5.60 -11.65 -11.72
CA ALA A 72 -4.77 -12.64 -11.05
C ALA A 72 -3.34 -12.15 -10.79
N GLU A 73 -2.70 -11.48 -11.76
CA GLU A 73 -1.36 -10.91 -11.58
C GLU A 73 -1.34 -9.78 -10.54
N LYS A 74 -2.37 -8.93 -10.54
CA LYS A 74 -2.51 -7.85 -9.54
C LYS A 74 -2.72 -8.40 -8.13
N ASP A 75 -3.52 -9.46 -7.98
CA ASP A 75 -3.76 -10.10 -6.69
C ASP A 75 -2.49 -10.78 -6.15
N MET A 76 -1.69 -11.40 -7.03
CA MET A 76 -0.40 -11.95 -6.64
C MET A 76 0.60 -10.87 -6.22
N GLU A 77 0.68 -9.75 -6.96
CA GLU A 77 1.53 -8.61 -6.58
C GLU A 77 1.11 -7.98 -5.26
N PHE A 78 -0.21 -7.85 -5.02
CA PHE A 78 -0.73 -7.35 -3.76
C PHE A 78 -0.37 -8.27 -2.59
N LYS A 79 -0.57 -9.58 -2.74
CA LYS A 79 -0.18 -10.57 -1.72
C LYS A 79 1.32 -10.56 -1.46
N LYS A 80 2.14 -10.49 -2.51
CA LYS A 80 3.61 -10.39 -2.40
C LYS A 80 4.01 -9.13 -1.62
N ARG A 81 3.45 -7.96 -1.98
CA ARG A 81 3.70 -6.70 -1.26
C ARG A 81 3.28 -6.78 0.21
N GLN A 82 2.12 -7.39 0.50
CA GLN A 82 1.66 -7.57 1.87
C GLN A 82 2.61 -8.47 2.67
N GLN A 83 3.09 -9.56 2.09
CA GLN A 83 4.07 -10.45 2.74
C GLN A 83 5.41 -9.75 2.97
N GLU A 84 5.93 -9.02 1.98
CA GLU A 84 7.17 -8.24 2.11
C GLU A 84 7.04 -7.16 3.18
N ALA A 85 5.91 -6.45 3.23
CA ALA A 85 5.64 -5.45 4.26
C ALA A 85 5.57 -6.07 5.66
N ARG A 86 4.93 -7.24 5.81
CA ARG A 86 4.88 -7.98 7.08
C ARG A 86 6.27 -8.46 7.51
N GLN A 87 7.03 -9.07 6.61
CA GLN A 87 8.38 -9.53 6.91
C GLN A 87 9.31 -8.38 7.30
N LYS A 88 9.20 -7.24 6.59
CA LYS A 88 9.93 -6.03 6.95
C LYS A 88 9.53 -5.52 8.34
N ALA A 89 8.23 -5.40 8.62
CA ALA A 89 7.75 -4.95 9.92
C ALA A 89 8.19 -5.90 11.05
N GLU A 90 8.14 -7.22 10.85
CA GLU A 90 8.63 -8.20 11.81
C GLU A 90 10.14 -8.11 12.04
N LYS A 91 10.91 -7.90 10.96
CA LYS A 91 12.36 -7.72 11.05
C LYS A 91 12.71 -6.45 11.82
N ASP A 92 12.09 -5.32 11.45
CA ASP A 92 12.29 -4.04 12.10
C ASP A 92 11.89 -4.11 13.59
N ALA A 93 10.77 -4.78 13.92
CA ALA A 93 10.34 -5.00 15.30
C ALA A 93 11.32 -5.87 16.10
N LYS A 94 11.83 -6.96 15.50
CA LYS A 94 12.85 -7.82 16.15
C LYS A 94 14.16 -7.08 16.38
N GLU A 95 14.60 -6.26 15.42
CA GLU A 95 15.81 -5.45 15.57
C GLU A 95 15.66 -4.39 16.67
N GLN A 96 14.50 -3.73 16.74
CA GLN A 96 14.19 -2.78 17.82
C GLN A 96 14.13 -3.46 19.19
N ALA A 97 13.47 -4.61 19.29
CA ALA A 97 13.42 -5.39 20.52
C ALA A 97 14.82 -5.83 20.97
N ALA A 98 15.63 -6.37 20.05
CA ALA A 98 17.01 -6.77 20.36
C ALA A 98 17.91 -5.58 20.73
N ALA A 99 17.67 -4.38 20.17
CA ALA A 99 18.37 -3.17 20.58
C ALA A 99 17.96 -2.71 21.99
N ALA A 100 16.67 -2.75 22.31
CA ALA A 100 16.15 -2.45 23.64
C ALA A 100 16.70 -3.44 24.68
N ASP A 101 16.65 -4.75 24.40
CA ASP A 101 17.15 -5.79 25.29
C ASP A 101 18.65 -5.62 25.58
N ARG A 102 19.46 -5.28 24.56
CA ARG A 102 20.90 -5.01 24.74
C ARG A 102 21.13 -3.80 25.65
N LYS A 103 20.39 -2.71 25.45
CA LYS A 103 20.47 -1.51 26.29
C LYS A 103 20.10 -1.84 27.74
N ASP A 104 18.98 -2.53 27.94
CA ASP A 104 18.50 -2.91 29.26
C ASP A 104 19.47 -3.85 29.98
N ASN A 105 20.04 -4.82 29.26
CA ASN A 105 21.08 -5.71 29.79
C ASN A 105 22.32 -4.93 30.21
N CYS A 106 22.75 -3.96 29.40
CA CYS A 106 23.87 -3.09 29.73
C CYS A 106 23.60 -2.28 31.01
N GLU A 107 22.43 -1.64 31.11
CA GLU A 107 22.07 -0.82 32.27
C GLU A 107 21.98 -1.65 33.55
N ARG A 108 21.29 -2.80 33.50
CA ARG A 108 21.20 -3.72 34.65
C ARG A 108 22.56 -4.23 35.09
N ALA A 109 23.43 -4.60 34.14
CA ALA A 109 24.77 -5.10 34.48
C ALA A 109 25.64 -4.02 35.12
N ARG A 110 25.55 -2.77 34.66
CA ARG A 110 26.24 -1.62 35.28
C ARG A 110 25.74 -1.35 36.70
N GLN A 111 24.43 -1.36 36.92
CA GLN A 111 23.85 -1.18 38.26
C GLN A 111 24.26 -2.31 39.19
N HIS A 112 24.25 -3.55 38.70
CA HIS A 112 24.67 -4.71 39.47
C HIS A 112 26.15 -4.64 39.87
N LEU A 113 27.03 -4.27 38.92
CA LEU A 113 28.45 -4.06 39.21
C LEU A 113 28.65 -2.97 40.29
N ALA A 114 27.95 -1.84 40.15
CA ALA A 114 28.02 -0.75 41.12
C ALA A 114 27.56 -1.18 42.53
N ALA A 115 26.52 -2.01 42.62
CA ALA A 115 26.06 -2.57 43.90
C ALA A 115 27.13 -3.46 44.54
N MET A 116 27.83 -4.27 43.76
CA MET A 116 28.93 -5.11 44.26
C MET A 116 30.15 -4.29 44.69
N GLU A 117 30.45 -3.21 43.97
CA GLU A 117 31.59 -2.30 44.22
C GLU A 117 31.33 -1.27 45.34
N SER A 118 30.07 -1.08 45.76
CA SER A 118 29.66 -0.13 46.81
C SER A 118 30.28 -0.38 48.19
N GLY A 119 30.76 -1.60 48.45
CA GLY A 119 31.25 -2.03 49.76
C GLY A 119 30.14 -2.38 50.77
N GLU A 120 28.87 -2.28 50.38
CA GLU A 120 27.76 -2.67 51.24
C GLU A 120 27.68 -4.20 51.43
N ARG A 121 27.20 -4.63 52.60
CA ARG A 121 26.87 -6.04 52.85
C ARG A 121 25.59 -6.40 52.11
N LEU A 122 25.71 -7.24 51.09
CA LEU A 122 24.59 -7.75 50.33
C LEU A 122 24.07 -9.04 50.97
N VAL A 123 22.75 -9.14 51.08
CA VAL A 123 22.06 -10.33 51.59
C VAL A 123 21.34 -10.99 50.45
N THR A 124 21.71 -12.22 50.17
CA THR A 124 21.03 -13.09 49.21
C THR A 124 20.23 -14.14 49.96
N ARG A 125 19.42 -14.90 49.23
CA ARG A 125 18.53 -15.92 49.77
C ARG A 125 18.81 -17.23 49.04
N ASP A 126 18.92 -18.31 49.78
CA ASP A 126 19.14 -19.64 49.18
C ASP A 126 17.81 -20.27 48.70
N GLU A 127 17.91 -21.49 48.16
CA GLU A 127 16.75 -22.25 47.66
C GLU A 127 15.70 -22.56 48.74
N LYS A 128 16.09 -22.56 50.02
CA LYS A 128 15.20 -22.80 51.16
C LYS A 128 14.56 -21.51 51.67
N GLY A 129 14.94 -20.37 51.11
CA GLY A 129 14.45 -19.07 51.54
C GLY A 129 15.25 -18.47 52.70
N GLU A 130 16.35 -19.07 53.12
CA GLU A 130 17.20 -18.57 54.20
C GLU A 130 18.11 -17.45 53.71
N ARG A 131 18.27 -16.41 54.54
CA ARG A 131 19.07 -15.23 54.20
C ARG A 131 20.54 -15.47 54.57
N HIS A 132 21.43 -15.26 53.62
CA HIS A 132 22.88 -15.30 53.86
C HIS A 132 23.56 -14.06 53.29
N PHE A 133 24.67 -13.65 53.92
CA PHE A 133 25.51 -12.59 53.37
C PHE A 133 26.32 -13.13 52.20
N LEU A 134 26.46 -12.31 51.17
CA LEU A 134 27.37 -12.60 50.08
C LEU A 134 28.81 -12.50 50.58
N ASP A 135 29.57 -13.58 50.45
CA ASP A 135 30.99 -13.58 50.81
C ASP A 135 31.84 -12.88 49.73
N ASP A 136 33.12 -12.64 50.05
CA ASP A 136 34.02 -11.91 49.15
C ASP A 136 34.30 -12.67 47.85
N GLY A 137 34.36 -14.01 47.89
CA GLY A 137 34.55 -14.83 46.71
C GLY A 137 33.35 -14.77 45.78
N GLN A 138 32.15 -14.93 46.32
CA GLN A 138 30.88 -14.77 45.61
C GLN A 138 30.74 -13.37 45.02
N ARG A 139 31.08 -12.32 45.79
CA ARG A 139 31.08 -10.94 45.30
C ARG A 139 31.98 -10.76 44.08
N GLN A 140 33.21 -11.27 44.12
CA GLN A 140 34.12 -11.18 42.97
C GLN A 140 33.58 -11.92 41.74
N GLN A 141 33.01 -13.11 41.93
CA GLN A 141 32.39 -13.85 40.82
C GLN A 141 31.22 -13.09 40.19
N GLU A 142 30.36 -12.45 40.99
CA GLU A 142 29.28 -11.61 40.47
C GLU A 142 29.82 -10.37 39.74
N MET A 143 30.88 -9.75 40.24
CA MET A 143 31.54 -8.63 39.56
C MET A 143 32.10 -9.04 38.19
N GLU A 144 32.77 -10.19 38.10
CA GLU A 144 33.29 -10.72 36.84
C GLU A 144 32.17 -11.03 35.84
N ARG A 145 31.08 -11.67 36.31
CA ARG A 145 29.89 -11.91 35.49
C ARG A 145 29.28 -10.60 34.98
N ALA A 146 29.12 -9.60 35.85
CA ALA A 146 28.61 -8.29 35.47
C ALA A 146 29.50 -7.61 34.42
N ARG A 147 30.83 -7.63 34.62
CA ARG A 147 31.80 -7.07 33.68
C ARG A 147 31.74 -7.75 32.31
N LYS A 148 31.60 -9.08 32.27
CA LYS A 148 31.42 -9.82 31.02
C LYS A 148 30.15 -9.38 30.28
N ILE A 149 29.02 -9.29 30.98
CA ILE A 149 27.75 -8.84 30.39
C ILE A 149 27.87 -7.40 29.88
N ILE A 150 28.57 -6.52 30.60
CA ILE A 150 28.86 -5.15 30.15
C ILE A 150 29.67 -5.18 28.85
N THR A 151 30.74 -5.98 28.76
CA THR A 151 31.53 -6.10 27.53
C THR A 151 30.73 -6.62 26.35
N GLU A 152 29.78 -7.52 26.59
CA GLU A 152 28.94 -8.12 25.53
C GLU A 152 27.77 -7.22 25.11
N SER A 153 27.12 -6.55 26.07
CA SER A 153 25.85 -5.84 25.87
C SER A 153 25.98 -4.32 25.71
N CYS A 154 27.05 -3.70 26.22
CA CYS A 154 27.26 -2.24 26.17
C CYS A 154 28.07 -1.77 24.96
N LYS A 155 27.94 -2.43 23.81
CA LYS A 155 28.62 -2.05 22.56
C LYS A 155 27.82 -1.03 21.76
#